data_AF-A0AAE1KHA7-F1
#
_entry.id   AF-A0AAE1KHA7-F1
#
_cell.length_a   1.000
_cell.length_b   1.000
_cell.length_c   1.000
_cell.angle_alpha   90.00
_cell.angle_beta   90.00
_cell.angle_gamma   90.00
#
_symmetry.space_group_name_H-M   'P 1'
#
loop_
_entity.id
_entity.type
_entity.pdbx_description
1 polymer ?
#
loop_
_entity_poly.entity_id
_entity_poly.type
_entity_poly.pdbx_seq_one_letter_code
_entity_poly.pdbx_strand_id
1 'polypeptide(L)'
;MNQHLVARSFEELLTVHGLFNHVDFPTHTSGSSLDPVISDLTDSVVTCFPLSAVGSSDHMAVLSVIQIAPLRDAAITCTNWLWGKADWEGSLQHTTTNALEQHPRR
;
A
#
# COMPACT_ATOMS: atom_id res chain seq x y z
N MET A 1 -25.43 -8.67 9.05
CA MET A 1 -24.59 -9.16 7.92
C MET A 1 -24.42 -10.66 8.07
N ASN A 2 -24.60 -11.45 7.01
CA ASN A 2 -24.41 -12.90 7.09
C ASN A 2 -22.92 -13.21 6.99
N GLN A 3 -22.29 -13.53 8.13
CA GLN A 3 -20.84 -13.75 8.23
C GLN A 3 -20.34 -14.87 7.30
N HIS A 4 -21.18 -15.88 7.02
CA HIS A 4 -20.82 -16.95 6.10
C HIS A 4 -20.74 -16.49 4.64
N LEU A 5 -21.61 -15.56 4.23
CA LEU A 5 -21.55 -14.99 2.88
C LEU A 5 -20.33 -14.09 2.73
N VAL A 6 -20.00 -13.31 3.76
CA VAL A 6 -18.81 -12.45 3.77
C VAL A 6 -17.53 -13.27 3.71
N ALA A 7 -17.41 -14.31 4.54
CA ALA A 7 -16.26 -15.21 4.51
C ALA A 7 -16.07 -15.87 3.14
N ARG A 8 -17.17 -16.36 2.52
CA ARG A 8 -17.10 -16.96 1.19
C ARG A 8 -16.67 -15.96 0.13
N SER A 9 -17.29 -14.77 0.07
CA SER A 9 -16.91 -13.76 -0.93
C SER A 9 -15.47 -13.26 -0.73
N PHE A 10 -14.98 -13.25 0.50
CA PHE A 10 -13.59 -12.94 0.80
C PHE A 10 -12.64 -14.04 0.30
N GLU A 11 -12.92 -15.31 0.58
CA GLU A 11 -12.14 -16.44 0.06
C GLU A 11 -12.15 -16.50 -1.47
N GLU A 12 -13.29 -16.21 -2.10
CA GLU A 12 -13.42 -16.10 -3.56
C GLU A 12 -12.53 -14.98 -4.12
N LEU A 13 -12.53 -13.79 -3.49
CA LEU A 13 -11.66 -12.68 -3.87
C LEU A 13 -10.18 -13.10 -3.82
N LEU A 14 -9.75 -13.72 -2.73
CA LEU A 14 -8.37 -14.19 -2.57
C LEU A 14 -8.01 -15.22 -3.65
N THR A 15 -8.88 -16.19 -3.89
CA THR A 15 -8.65 -17.27 -4.84
C THR A 15 -8.57 -16.76 -6.29
N VAL A 16 -9.53 -15.92 -6.70
CA VAL A 16 -9.62 -15.40 -8.07
C VAL A 16 -8.40 -14.55 -8.44
N HIS A 17 -7.84 -13.82 -7.47
CA HIS A 17 -6.72 -12.92 -7.70
C HIS A 17 -5.36 -13.48 -7.26
N GLY A 18 -5.31 -14.72 -6.76
CA GLY A 18 -4.07 -15.33 -6.26
C GLY A 18 -3.46 -14.57 -5.08
N LEU A 19 -4.31 -14.03 -4.20
CA LEU A 19 -3.91 -13.23 -3.04
C LEU A 19 -3.92 -14.07 -1.76
N PHE A 20 -3.09 -13.66 -0.81
CA PHE A 20 -2.98 -14.22 0.52
C PHE A 20 -3.36 -13.17 1.55
N ASN A 21 -4.13 -13.57 2.56
CA ASN A 21 -4.32 -12.77 3.76
C ASN A 21 -3.26 -13.17 4.80
N HIS A 22 -2.47 -12.20 5.25
CA HIS A 22 -1.35 -12.42 6.17
C HIS A 22 -1.72 -12.22 7.65
N VAL A 23 -2.98 -11.92 7.95
CA VAL A 23 -3.48 -11.72 9.32
C VAL A 23 -4.33 -12.90 9.74
N ASP A 24 -3.89 -13.63 10.77
CA ASP A 24 -4.56 -14.79 11.37
C ASP A 24 -4.91 -14.58 12.87
N PHE A 25 -4.67 -13.39 13.40
CA PHE A 25 -4.91 -13.02 14.79
C PHE A 25 -6.01 -11.97 14.93
N PRO A 26 -6.70 -11.89 16.09
CA PRO A 26 -7.74 -10.88 16.31
C PRO A 26 -7.21 -9.45 16.15
N THR A 27 -7.87 -8.65 15.31
CA THR A 27 -7.53 -7.22 15.14
C THR A 27 -8.47 -6.30 15.91
N HIS A 28 -9.51 -6.84 16.54
CA HIS A 28 -10.44 -6.08 17.37
C HIS A 28 -10.48 -6.64 18.79
N THR A 29 -10.63 -5.75 19.77
CA THR A 29 -10.87 -6.11 21.18
C THR A 29 -12.27 -6.70 21.40
N SER A 30 -13.21 -6.40 20.51
CA SER A 30 -14.56 -6.95 20.49
C SER A 30 -15.04 -7.14 19.05
N GLY A 31 -15.83 -8.18 18.79
CA GLY A 31 -16.23 -8.54 17.43
C GLY A 31 -15.31 -9.59 16.80
N SER A 32 -15.76 -10.18 15.68
CA SER A 32 -15.10 -11.33 15.02
C SER A 32 -14.57 -10.99 13.62
N SER A 33 -14.46 -9.70 13.27
CA SER A 33 -13.92 -9.29 11.98
C SER A 33 -12.41 -9.08 12.10
N LEU A 34 -11.67 -9.56 11.11
CA LEU A 34 -10.25 -9.25 10.98
C LEU A 34 -10.10 -8.00 10.10
N ASP A 35 -9.08 -7.19 10.36
CA ASP A 35 -8.57 -6.20 9.42
C ASP A 35 -7.52 -6.89 8.55
N PRO A 36 -7.84 -7.28 7.30
CA PRO A 36 -6.97 -8.13 6.51
C PRO A 36 -5.78 -7.35 5.95
N VAL A 37 -4.63 -8.01 5.84
CA VAL A 37 -3.48 -7.54 5.07
C VAL A 37 -3.32 -8.48 3.88
N ILE A 38 -3.59 -7.98 2.68
CA ILE A 38 -3.72 -8.81 1.49
C ILE A 38 -2.63 -8.47 0.47
N SER A 39 -1.92 -9.47 -0.03
CA SER A 39 -0.97 -9.31 -1.14
C SER A 39 -0.83 -10.59 -1.95
N ASP A 40 -0.17 -10.52 -3.10
CA ASP A 40 0.24 -11.67 -3.92
C ASP A 40 1.60 -12.27 -3.48
N LEU A 41 2.17 -11.74 -2.38
CA LEU A 41 3.41 -12.24 -1.80
C LEU A 41 3.15 -13.46 -0.92
N THR A 42 4.15 -14.31 -0.77
CA THR A 42 4.06 -15.49 0.10
C THR A 42 4.26 -15.11 1.58
N ASP A 43 3.75 -15.93 2.49
CA ASP A 43 3.95 -15.75 3.95
C ASP A 43 5.43 -15.84 4.38
N SER A 44 6.31 -16.36 3.52
CA SER A 44 7.76 -16.31 3.75
C SER A 44 8.35 -14.91 3.57
N VAL A 45 7.64 -14.00 2.89
CA VAL A 45 8.07 -12.64 2.56
C VAL A 45 7.35 -11.60 3.42
N VAL A 46 6.09 -11.86 3.76
CA VAL A 46 5.27 -10.96 4.58
C VAL A 46 5.00 -11.61 5.93
N THR A 47 5.35 -10.91 7.00
CA THR A 47 5.00 -11.31 8.37
C THR A 47 4.23 -10.20 9.05
N CYS A 48 3.09 -10.53 9.66
CA CYS A 48 2.25 -9.58 10.39
C CYS A 48 2.29 -9.86 11.89
N PHE A 49 2.28 -8.80 12.69
CA PHE A 49 2.26 -8.87 14.15
C PHE A 49 1.19 -7.94 14.72
N PRO A 50 0.44 -8.38 15.73
CA PRO A 50 -0.39 -7.47 16.52
C PRO A 50 0.53 -6.59 17.37
N LEU A 51 0.26 -5.29 17.38
CA LEU A 51 0.86 -4.36 18.34
C LEU A 51 -0.11 -4.14 19.50
N SER A 52 -0.60 -2.91 19.67
CA SER A 52 -1.54 -2.53 20.73
C SER A 52 -2.75 -1.82 20.14
N ALA A 53 -3.75 -1.61 20.99
CA ALA A 53 -4.89 -0.76 20.65
C ALA A 53 -4.44 0.64 20.24
N VAL A 54 -5.16 1.24 19.29
CA VAL A 54 -4.90 2.60 18.82
C VAL A 54 -5.78 3.58 19.61
N GLY A 55 -5.22 4.11 20.70
CA GLY A 55 -5.93 5.06 21.57
C GLY A 55 -7.17 4.42 22.21
N SER A 56 -8.34 5.01 21.96
CA SER A 56 -9.63 4.50 22.44
C SER A 56 -10.37 3.65 21.41
N SER A 57 -9.74 3.31 20.28
CA SER A 57 -10.34 2.44 19.26
C SER A 57 -10.35 1.00 19.76
N ASP A 58 -11.36 0.25 19.34
CA ASP A 58 -11.43 -1.20 19.49
C ASP A 58 -10.48 -1.95 18.55
N HIS A 59 -9.89 -1.27 17.56
CA HIS A 59 -8.89 -1.83 16.64
C HIS A 59 -7.49 -1.91 17.27
N MET A 60 -6.78 -2.96 16.88
CA MET A 60 -5.37 -3.20 17.16
C MET A 60 -4.53 -2.77 15.96
N ALA A 61 -3.41 -2.09 16.20
CA ALA A 61 -2.46 -1.80 15.14
C ALA A 61 -1.79 -3.09 14.65
N VAL A 62 -1.71 -3.26 13.34
CA VAL A 62 -1.01 -4.37 12.67
C VAL A 62 0.31 -3.86 12.12
N LEU A 63 1.42 -4.44 12.59
CA LEU A 63 2.74 -4.24 12.00
C LEU A 63 2.96 -5.28 10.91
N SER A 64 3.15 -4.84 9.67
CA SER A 64 3.51 -5.71 8.56
C SER A 64 4.96 -5.49 8.17
N VAL A 65 5.76 -6.56 8.19
CA VAL A 65 7.16 -6.54 7.74
C VAL A 65 7.23 -7.27 6.40
N ILE A 66 7.71 -6.57 5.37
CA ILE A 66 7.82 -7.08 4.00
C ILE A 66 9.29 -7.21 3.64
N GLN A 67 9.75 -8.44 3.42
CA GLN A 67 11.13 -8.76 3.07
C GLN A 67 11.33 -8.71 1.56
N ILE A 68 11.57 -7.52 1.03
CA ILE A 68 11.87 -7.37 -0.40
C ILE A 68 13.35 -7.68 -0.62
N ALA A 69 13.65 -8.89 -1.11
CA ALA A 69 14.92 -9.14 -1.75
C ALA A 69 14.91 -8.44 -3.11
N PRO A 70 15.85 -7.53 -3.40
CA PRO A 70 15.93 -6.95 -4.73
C PRO A 70 16.24 -8.08 -5.71
N LEU A 71 15.30 -8.35 -6.61
CA LEU A 71 15.58 -9.12 -7.81
C LEU A 71 16.67 -8.34 -8.55
N ARG A 72 17.90 -8.86 -8.59
CA ARG A 72 18.96 -8.30 -9.44
C ARG A 72 18.64 -8.65 -10.89
N ASP A 73 17.57 -8.09 -11.41
CA ASP A 73 17.41 -7.98 -12.86
C ASP A 73 18.46 -7.00 -13.38
N ALA A 74 19.01 -7.30 -14.57
CA ALA A 74 20.04 -6.51 -15.21
C ALA A 74 19.72 -5.01 -15.09
N ALA A 75 20.60 -4.28 -14.37
CA ALA A 75 20.52 -2.85 -14.03
C ALA A 75 19.33 -2.10 -14.68
N ILE A 76 18.14 -2.21 -14.07
CA ILE A 76 17.02 -1.35 -14.47
C ILE A 76 17.23 -0.02 -13.75
N THR A 77 17.44 1.04 -14.54
CA THR A 77 17.52 2.40 -14.02
C THR A 77 16.16 2.79 -13.44
N CYS A 78 16.01 2.69 -12.13
CA CYS A 78 14.88 3.26 -11.40
C CYS A 78 15.25 4.65 -10.91
N THR A 79 14.48 5.66 -11.32
CA THR A 79 14.63 7.03 -10.80
C THR A 79 13.92 7.11 -9.46
N ASN A 80 14.69 7.09 -8.37
CA ASN A 80 14.16 7.31 -7.02
C ASN A 80 14.05 8.81 -6.72
N TRP A 81 12.83 9.29 -6.51
CA TRP A 81 12.58 10.69 -6.16
C TRP A 81 12.72 10.90 -4.65
N LEU A 82 13.88 11.43 -4.24
CA LEU A 82 14.13 11.79 -2.84
C LEU A 82 13.49 13.15 -2.53
N TRP A 83 12.29 13.11 -1.95
CA TRP A 83 11.47 14.27 -1.59
C TRP A 83 12.12 15.25 -0.58
N GLY A 84 13.23 14.88 0.07
CA GLY A 84 13.98 15.80 0.95
C GLY A 84 15.16 16.49 0.27
N LYS A 85 15.45 16.12 -0.99
CA LYS A 85 16.69 16.52 -1.68
C LYS A 85 16.49 17.15 -3.04
N ALA A 86 15.28 17.12 -3.60
CA ALA A 86 15.14 17.68 -4.93
C ALA A 86 14.94 19.21 -4.87
N ASP A 87 15.35 19.81 -5.98
CA ASP A 87 15.57 21.25 -6.12
C ASP A 87 14.26 21.89 -6.58
N TRP A 88 13.50 22.42 -5.62
CA TRP A 88 12.19 23.02 -5.87
C TRP A 88 12.31 24.38 -6.52
N GLU A 89 13.40 25.10 -6.27
CA GLU A 89 13.67 26.41 -6.85
C GLU A 89 13.97 26.31 -8.34
N GLY A 90 14.76 25.31 -8.75
CA GLY A 90 15.02 25.02 -10.17
C GLY A 90 13.77 24.60 -10.96
N SER A 91 12.84 23.86 -10.34
CA SER A 91 11.63 23.38 -11.01
C SER A 91 10.59 24.49 -11.26
N LEU A 92 10.57 25.55 -10.45
CA LEU A 92 9.63 26.65 -10.61
C LEU A 92 10.01 27.61 -11.75
N GLN A 93 11.30 27.69 -12.12
CA GLN A 93 11.76 28.60 -13.20
C GLN A 93 11.35 28.14 -14.60
N HIS A 94 11.13 26.84 -14.83
CA HIS A 94 10.72 26.32 -16.14
C HIS A 94 9.23 26.49 -16.45
N THR A 95 8.39 26.84 -15.45
CA THR A 95 6.93 26.90 -15.64
C THR A 95 6.43 28.28 -16.05
N THR A 96 7.22 29.35 -15.86
CA THR A 96 6.80 30.73 -16.20
C THR A 96 7.26 31.23 -17.57
N THR A 97 8.11 30.50 -18.30
CA THR A 97 8.60 30.98 -19.62
C THR A 97 7.72 30.56 -20.82
N ASN A 98 6.82 29.59 -20.66
CA ASN A 98 6.02 29.06 -21.79
C ASN A 98 4.56 29.55 -21.86
N ALA A 99 4.14 30.50 -21.02
CA ALA A 99 2.73 30.94 -20.96
C ALA A 99 2.41 32.23 -21.75
N LEU A 100 3.35 32.77 -22.53
CA LEU A 100 3.12 33.98 -23.34
C LEU A 100 3.68 33.82 -24.76
N GLU A 101 3.11 32.92 -25.55
CA GLU A 101 3.06 33.08 -27.01
C GLU A 101 2.14 32.02 -27.61
N GLN A 102 0.90 32.42 -27.95
CA GLN A 102 0.13 31.97 -29.13
C GLN A 102 -1.32 32.51 -29.07
N HIS A 103 -1.54 33.68 -29.67
CA HIS A 103 -2.85 34.05 -30.23
C HIS A 103 -2.66 34.39 -31.72
N PRO A 104 -3.25 33.63 -32.65
CA PRO A 104 -3.27 34.04 -34.06
C PRO A 104 -4.36 35.10 -34.25
N ARG A 105 -3.99 36.27 -34.78
CA ARG A 105 -4.96 37.20 -35.37
C ARG A 105 -5.33 36.70 -36.77
N ARG A 106 -6.64 36.68 -37.02
CA ARG A 106 -7.25 36.52 -38.34
C ARG A 106 -6.79 37.59 -39.32
#